data_AF-A0AAD6URC4-F1
#
_entry.id   AF-A0AAD6URC4-F1
#
_cell.length_a   1.000
_cell.length_b   1.000
_cell.length_c   1.000
_cell.angle_alpha   90.00
_cell.angle_beta   90.00
_cell.angle_gamma   90.00
#
_symmetry.space_group_name_H-M   'P 1'
#
loop_
_entity.id
_entity.type
_entity.pdbx_description
1 polymer ?
#
loop_
_entity_poly.entity_id
_entity_poly.type
_entity_poly.pdbx_seq_one_letter_code
_entity_poly.pdbx_strand_id
1 'polypeptide(L)'
;MAQFSSAFHRNSLLRIKQYTAATLFPSSFTFLKDGRGHTLSEIIPGPYDPDAPAAPHAVIIAVGVVSETKMFLTPAGNHNPGGQYPKPFAEAKYIFMINKPDDPTFAPDYAVSINALKKLQTSISKSGKNKWLIVQDGSEEAIRFSSPVFVRIGKDTTASESVDIATWPVHVHLREELDKIVQDYTVRDFPVFDMNHKRVEPGHVEAKMRGALVECSFRILHYNFGSEIAQIVILRPKPLQPASPYKKSANKPYRPAPMSAAEIHAQEQRSVNFFTPPISMPIAGPSTLPAPPQVIDNVQTATVQAETNKRTASEEPEGSKAKHAKTNESADSDDSE
;
A
#
# COMPACT_ATOMS: atom_id res chain seq x y z
N MET A 1 -9.38 23.96 -22.80
CA MET A 1 -8.29 23.27 -22.07
C MET A 1 -7.58 22.38 -23.07
N ALA A 2 -6.25 22.42 -23.14
CA ALA A 2 -5.50 21.52 -24.01
C ALA A 2 -5.73 20.06 -23.56
N GLN A 3 -6.05 19.18 -24.50
CA GLN A 3 -6.26 17.77 -24.21
C GLN A 3 -4.90 17.11 -23.94
N PHE A 4 -4.77 16.39 -22.82
CA PHE A 4 -3.56 15.62 -22.51
C PHE A 4 -3.29 14.56 -23.58
N SER A 5 -2.08 14.58 -24.15
CA SER A 5 -1.61 13.61 -25.15
C SER A 5 -0.65 12.61 -24.51
N SER A 6 -1.12 11.37 -24.28
CA SER A 6 -0.29 10.31 -23.69
C SER A 6 0.98 10.04 -24.47
N ALA A 7 0.88 9.98 -25.81
CA ALA A 7 2.01 9.64 -26.67
C ALA A 7 3.11 10.69 -26.58
N PHE A 8 2.76 11.97 -26.60
CA PHE A 8 3.72 13.05 -26.46
C PHE A 8 4.37 13.03 -25.07
N HIS A 9 3.56 12.90 -24.01
CA HIS A 9 4.06 12.87 -22.64
C HIS A 9 5.00 11.68 -22.39
N ARG A 10 4.60 10.48 -22.83
CA ARG A 10 5.43 9.28 -22.77
C ARG A 10 6.76 9.47 -23.51
N ASN A 11 6.74 10.01 -24.72
CA ASN A 11 7.96 10.26 -25.50
C ASN A 11 8.89 11.24 -24.81
N SER A 12 8.36 12.20 -24.06
CA SER A 12 9.17 13.09 -23.20
C SER A 12 9.79 12.31 -22.04
N LEU A 13 9.00 11.49 -21.33
CA LEU A 13 9.46 10.70 -20.20
C LEU A 13 10.55 9.67 -20.59
N LEU A 14 10.46 9.04 -21.76
CA LEU A 14 11.46 8.08 -22.22
C LEU A 14 12.84 8.71 -22.50
N ARG A 15 12.92 10.04 -22.65
CA ARG A 15 14.19 10.76 -22.88
C ARG A 15 14.92 11.08 -21.59
N ILE A 16 14.24 11.04 -20.44
CA ILE A 16 14.85 11.31 -19.15
C ILE A 16 15.18 9.99 -18.44
N LYS A 17 16.38 9.92 -17.87
CA LYS A 17 16.86 8.69 -17.23
C LYS A 17 16.09 8.35 -15.95
N GLN A 18 15.48 9.34 -15.29
CA GLN A 18 14.70 9.19 -14.06
C GLN A 18 13.42 8.37 -14.25
N TYR A 19 12.90 8.26 -15.47
CA TYR A 19 11.70 7.47 -15.74
C TYR A 19 12.01 5.98 -15.67
N THR A 20 11.30 5.26 -14.80
CA THR A 20 11.58 3.84 -14.50
C THR A 20 11.44 2.89 -15.69
N ALA A 21 10.70 3.31 -16.73
CA ALA A 21 10.58 2.54 -17.97
C ALA A 21 11.61 2.94 -19.06
N ALA A 22 12.39 4.00 -18.85
CA ALA A 22 13.41 4.42 -19.80
C ALA A 22 14.54 3.37 -19.87
N THR A 23 15.06 3.13 -21.08
CA THR A 23 16.13 2.15 -21.32
C THR A 23 17.40 2.45 -20.52
N LEU A 24 17.68 3.73 -20.27
CA LEU A 24 18.84 4.19 -19.52
C LEU A 24 18.70 4.01 -18.00
N PHE A 25 17.48 3.79 -17.49
CA PHE A 25 17.22 3.77 -16.04
C PHE A 25 18.09 2.76 -15.28
N PRO A 26 18.18 1.47 -15.69
CA PRO A 26 18.91 0.47 -14.91
C PRO A 26 20.42 0.72 -14.79
N SER A 27 21.02 1.43 -15.76
CA SER A 27 22.45 1.76 -15.76
C SER A 27 22.75 3.15 -15.22
N SER A 28 21.73 3.92 -14.84
CA SER A 28 21.88 5.31 -14.40
C SER A 28 21.83 5.47 -12.88
N PHE A 29 21.39 4.47 -12.14
CA PHE A 29 21.21 4.56 -10.70
C PHE A 29 21.84 3.38 -9.97
N THR A 30 22.42 3.67 -8.81
CA THR A 30 22.96 2.68 -7.89
C THR A 30 22.64 3.07 -6.46
N PHE A 31 22.76 2.12 -5.55
CA PHE A 31 22.63 2.39 -4.12
C PHE A 31 23.99 2.76 -3.54
N LEU A 32 24.07 3.94 -2.94
CA LEU A 32 25.24 4.40 -2.20
C LEU A 32 24.95 4.34 -0.71
N LYS A 33 25.99 4.06 0.09
CA LYS A 33 25.88 4.08 1.55
C LYS A 33 26.00 5.51 2.05
N ASP A 34 24.89 6.05 2.53
CA ASP A 34 24.80 7.28 3.31
C ASP A 34 24.85 6.90 4.80
N GLY A 35 25.31 7.77 5.71
CA GLY A 35 25.40 7.48 7.15
C GLY A 35 24.07 7.02 7.77
N ARG A 36 22.95 7.28 7.08
CA ARG A 36 21.58 6.88 7.44
C ARG A 36 21.08 5.59 6.78
N GLY A 37 21.86 4.95 5.91
CA GLY A 37 21.48 3.74 5.17
C GLY A 37 21.93 3.73 3.72
N HIS A 38 21.33 2.87 2.89
CA HIS A 38 21.56 2.98 1.45
C HIS A 38 20.53 3.94 0.83
N THR A 39 20.98 4.83 -0.03
CA THR A 39 20.14 5.77 -0.76
C THR A 39 20.35 5.54 -2.24
N LEU A 40 19.26 5.56 -3.01
CA LEU A 40 19.36 5.50 -4.45
C LEU A 40 19.98 6.82 -4.92
N SER A 41 21.08 6.75 -5.65
CA SER A 41 21.82 7.89 -6.16
C SER A 41 22.08 7.69 -7.65
N GLU A 42 22.21 8.81 -8.36
CA GLU A 42 22.56 8.82 -9.77
C GLU A 42 24.05 8.46 -9.94
N ILE A 43 24.34 7.61 -10.93
CA ILE A 43 25.71 7.28 -11.32
C ILE A 43 26.24 8.46 -12.14
N ILE A 44 27.14 9.22 -11.56
CA ILE A 44 27.85 10.32 -12.25
C ILE A 44 29.09 9.70 -12.93
N PRO A 45 29.18 9.72 -14.27
CA PRO A 45 30.35 9.21 -14.96
C PRO A 45 31.55 10.12 -14.68
N GLY A 46 32.60 9.58 -14.06
CA GLY A 46 33.82 10.31 -13.74
C GLY A 46 34.71 9.54 -12.76
N PRO A 47 35.95 10.01 -12.52
CA PRO A 47 36.77 9.48 -11.43
C PRO A 47 36.02 9.69 -10.10
N TYR A 48 36.08 8.69 -9.23
CA TYR A 48 35.53 8.81 -7.88
C TYR A 48 36.30 9.89 -7.12
N ASP A 49 35.60 10.95 -6.75
CA ASP A 49 36.11 12.02 -5.91
C ASP A 49 35.57 11.81 -4.48
N PRO A 50 36.42 11.40 -3.51
CA PRO A 50 36.00 11.20 -2.13
C PRO A 50 35.61 12.51 -1.44
N ASP A 51 36.05 13.66 -1.95
CA ASP A 51 35.76 14.99 -1.41
C ASP A 51 34.53 15.63 -2.08
N ALA A 52 33.98 14.99 -3.12
CA ALA A 52 32.75 15.46 -3.74
C ALA A 52 31.60 15.44 -2.73
N PRO A 53 30.71 16.45 -2.76
CA PRO A 53 29.55 16.47 -1.88
C PRO A 53 28.72 15.20 -2.09
N ALA A 54 28.14 14.68 -1.00
CA ALA A 54 27.28 13.51 -1.06
C ALA A 54 26.26 13.65 -2.20
N ALA A 55 26.26 12.68 -3.11
CA ALA A 55 25.41 12.73 -4.30
C ALA A 55 23.95 12.96 -3.87
N PRO A 56 23.22 13.87 -4.53
CA PRO A 56 21.83 14.12 -4.20
C PRO A 56 21.02 12.84 -4.34
N HIS A 57 20.10 12.60 -3.40
CA HIS A 57 19.21 11.46 -3.47
C HIS A 57 18.42 11.49 -4.79
N ALA A 58 18.48 10.40 -5.54
CA ALA A 58 17.85 10.30 -6.85
C ALA A 58 16.32 10.35 -6.71
N VAL A 59 15.71 11.25 -7.48
CA VAL A 59 14.26 11.26 -7.70
C VAL A 59 13.98 10.49 -8.98
N ILE A 60 13.14 9.47 -8.88
CA ILE A 60 12.72 8.62 -9.99
C ILE A 60 11.23 8.80 -10.25
N ILE A 61 10.81 8.47 -11.47
CA ILE A 61 9.45 8.72 -11.96
C ILE A 61 8.81 7.41 -12.37
N ALA A 62 7.59 7.15 -11.88
CA ALA A 62 6.73 6.07 -12.35
C ALA A 62 5.36 6.61 -12.77
N VAL A 63 4.75 5.99 -13.79
CA VAL A 63 3.41 6.33 -14.26
C VAL A 63 2.49 5.13 -14.05
N GLY A 64 1.30 5.35 -13.53
CA GLY A 64 0.30 4.30 -13.30
C GLY A 64 -1.07 4.87 -12.94
N VAL A 65 -2.04 3.98 -12.72
CA VAL A 65 -3.41 4.37 -12.30
C VAL A 65 -3.56 4.15 -10.81
N VAL A 66 -4.00 5.16 -10.07
CA VAL A 66 -4.22 5.04 -8.62
C VAL A 66 -5.34 4.04 -8.33
N SER A 67 -5.08 3.07 -7.44
CA SER A 67 -6.07 2.08 -6.99
C SER A 67 -7.31 2.76 -6.40
N GLU A 68 -8.49 2.30 -6.82
CA GLU A 68 -9.76 2.90 -6.37
C GLU A 68 -10.16 2.51 -4.95
N THR A 69 -9.66 1.36 -4.48
CA THR A 69 -10.13 0.71 -3.26
C THR A 69 -9.09 0.74 -2.14
N LYS A 70 -7.80 0.77 -2.49
CA LYS A 70 -6.71 0.66 -1.52
C LYS A 70 -5.91 1.96 -1.44
N MET A 71 -6.59 3.01 -1.00
CA MET A 71 -5.96 4.30 -0.74
C MET A 71 -6.54 4.96 0.52
N PHE A 72 -5.71 5.77 1.16
CA PHE A 72 -5.96 6.51 2.38
C PHE A 72 -5.37 7.91 2.16
N LEU A 73 -6.10 8.76 1.44
CA LEU A 73 -5.65 10.07 1.00
C LEU A 73 -6.46 11.22 1.62
N THR A 74 -7.33 10.93 2.59
CA THR A 74 -8.01 11.97 3.37
C THR A 74 -7.01 12.76 4.22
N PRO A 75 -7.38 13.95 4.71
CA PRO A 75 -6.59 14.69 5.70
C PRO A 75 -6.25 13.91 6.99
N ALA A 76 -6.97 12.83 7.30
CA ALA A 76 -6.70 11.92 8.42
C ALA A 76 -5.79 10.72 8.03
N GLY A 77 -5.41 10.62 6.76
CA GLY A 77 -4.63 9.51 6.22
C GLY A 77 -5.30 8.16 6.48
N ASN A 78 -4.51 7.20 6.97
CA ASN A 78 -4.95 5.86 7.33
C ASN A 78 -5.32 5.70 8.82
N HIS A 79 -5.58 6.79 9.54
CA HIS A 79 -6.03 6.71 10.94
C HIS A 79 -7.39 6.02 11.02
N ASN A 80 -7.47 4.98 11.85
CA ASN A 80 -8.70 4.24 12.11
C ASN A 80 -8.74 3.84 13.60
N PRO A 81 -9.41 4.63 14.47
CA PRO A 81 -9.44 4.37 15.90
C PRO A 81 -10.24 3.10 16.26
N GLY A 82 -11.18 2.70 15.41
CA GLY A 82 -11.97 1.46 15.57
C GLY A 82 -11.38 0.24 14.85
N GLY A 83 -10.19 0.35 14.26
CA GLY A 83 -9.55 -0.75 13.54
C GLY A 83 -8.98 -1.82 14.47
N GLN A 84 -8.69 -3.01 13.92
CA GLN A 84 -8.02 -4.10 14.65
C GLN A 84 -6.68 -3.68 15.26
N TYR A 85 -6.01 -2.72 14.63
CA TYR A 85 -4.73 -2.16 15.07
C TYR A 85 -4.84 -0.63 15.07
N PRO A 86 -5.45 -0.04 16.12
CA PRO A 86 -5.61 1.40 16.20
C PRO A 86 -4.22 2.05 16.25
N LYS A 87 -4.05 3.13 15.48
CA LYS A 87 -2.81 3.89 15.44
C LYS A 87 -3.04 5.29 16.01
N PRO A 88 -2.09 5.84 16.78
CA PRO A 88 -2.15 7.23 17.20
C PRO A 88 -2.35 8.14 16.00
N PHE A 89 -3.12 9.21 16.17
CA PHE A 89 -3.41 10.15 15.09
C PHE A 89 -2.13 10.78 14.51
N ALA A 90 -1.15 11.08 15.37
CA ALA A 90 0.18 11.55 14.98
C ALA A 90 0.94 10.60 14.04
N GLU A 91 0.62 9.30 14.02
CA GLU A 91 1.26 8.31 13.15
C GLU A 91 0.49 8.05 11.86
N ALA A 92 -0.55 8.84 11.58
CA ALA A 92 -1.30 8.76 10.34
C ALA A 92 -0.38 8.91 9.12
N LYS A 93 -0.66 8.11 8.09
CA LYS A 93 0.06 8.12 6.82
C LYS A 93 -0.92 8.22 5.66
N TYR A 94 -0.55 9.03 4.68
CA TYR A 94 -1.03 8.84 3.33
C TYR A 94 -0.54 7.51 2.82
N ILE A 95 -1.44 6.73 2.23
CA ILE A 95 -1.10 5.47 1.58
C ILE A 95 -1.91 5.40 0.30
N PHE A 96 -1.26 5.11 -0.82
CA PHE A 96 -1.95 4.77 -2.05
C PHE A 96 -1.08 3.81 -2.86
N MET A 97 -1.69 3.20 -3.85
CA MET A 97 -1.02 2.33 -4.80
C MET A 97 -1.32 2.80 -6.20
N ILE A 98 -0.33 2.69 -7.08
CA ILE A 98 -0.56 2.76 -8.53
C ILE A 98 -0.49 1.35 -9.09
N ASN A 99 -1.48 1.03 -9.92
CA ASN A 99 -1.66 -0.22 -10.63
C ASN A 99 -1.34 0.00 -12.12
N LYS A 100 -1.39 -1.09 -12.89
CA LYS A 100 -1.20 -1.04 -14.33
C LYS A 100 -2.24 -0.09 -14.97
N PRO A 101 -1.83 0.84 -15.83
CA PRO A 101 -2.77 1.72 -16.51
C PRO A 101 -3.49 0.99 -17.64
N ASP A 102 -4.78 1.30 -17.84
CA ASP A 102 -5.56 0.87 -19.01
C ASP A 102 -5.15 1.62 -20.30
N ASP A 103 -4.36 2.69 -20.16
CA ASP A 103 -3.83 3.46 -21.28
C ASP A 103 -2.84 2.61 -22.10
N PRO A 104 -3.11 2.31 -23.38
CA PRO A 104 -2.27 1.44 -24.19
C PRO A 104 -0.86 2.01 -24.40
N THR A 105 -0.69 3.32 -24.22
CA THR A 105 0.60 4.00 -24.32
C THR A 105 1.49 3.68 -23.13
N PHE A 106 0.93 3.67 -21.91
CA PHE A 106 1.69 3.47 -20.67
C PHE A 106 1.64 2.04 -20.13
N ALA A 107 0.68 1.21 -20.58
CA ALA A 107 0.55 -0.17 -20.12
C ALA A 107 1.83 -1.02 -20.31
N PRO A 108 2.58 -0.93 -21.43
CA PRO A 108 3.84 -1.63 -21.59
C PRO A 108 4.94 -1.12 -20.65
N ASP A 109 5.02 0.19 -20.46
CA ASP A 109 6.02 0.86 -19.63
C ASP A 109 5.88 0.48 -18.14
N TYR A 110 4.65 0.20 -17.71
CA TYR A 110 4.39 -0.23 -16.34
C TYR A 110 5.07 -1.57 -16.02
N ALA A 111 5.02 -2.55 -16.93
CA ALA A 111 5.69 -3.84 -16.73
C ALA A 111 7.22 -3.69 -16.69
N VAL A 112 7.78 -2.82 -17.54
CA VAL A 112 9.22 -2.49 -17.51
C VAL A 112 9.60 -1.83 -16.18
N SER A 113 8.78 -0.89 -15.72
CA SER A 113 8.98 -0.18 -14.44
C SER A 113 8.95 -1.14 -13.24
N ILE A 114 7.96 -2.02 -13.16
CA ILE A 114 7.87 -3.03 -12.09
C ILE A 114 9.13 -3.91 -12.07
N ASN A 115 9.57 -4.39 -13.22
CA ASN A 115 10.78 -5.23 -13.31
C ASN A 115 12.05 -4.47 -12.92
N ALA A 116 12.18 -3.20 -13.32
CA ALA A 116 13.30 -2.35 -12.94
C ALA A 116 13.32 -2.10 -11.42
N LEU A 117 12.17 -1.75 -10.83
CA LEU A 117 12.03 -1.52 -9.40
C LEU A 117 12.29 -2.81 -8.59
N LYS A 118 11.83 -3.98 -9.06
CA LYS A 118 12.14 -5.27 -8.43
C LYS A 118 13.63 -5.57 -8.44
N LYS A 119 14.33 -5.32 -9.55
CA LYS A 119 15.80 -5.49 -9.64
C LYS A 119 16.51 -4.58 -8.63
N LEU A 120 16.08 -3.32 -8.54
CA LEU A 120 16.57 -2.40 -7.52
C LEU A 120 16.31 -2.93 -6.11
N GLN A 121 15.09 -3.40 -5.81
CA GLN A 121 14.77 -3.96 -4.50
C GLN A 121 15.64 -5.17 -4.15
N THR A 122 15.84 -6.09 -5.09
CA THR A 122 16.67 -7.28 -4.91
C THR A 122 18.14 -6.93 -4.69
N SER A 123 18.68 -5.91 -5.37
CA SER A 123 20.09 -5.53 -5.28
C SER A 123 20.54 -5.12 -3.86
N ILE A 124 19.62 -4.63 -3.03
CA ILE A 124 19.92 -4.15 -1.67
C ILE A 124 19.30 -5.01 -0.56
N SER A 125 18.55 -6.04 -0.95
CA SER A 125 17.93 -6.95 0.00
C SER A 125 18.91 -7.98 0.50
N LYS A 126 19.37 -7.82 1.73
CA LYS A 126 20.19 -8.86 2.39
C LYS A 126 19.34 -10.03 2.91
N SER A 127 18.06 -9.79 3.20
CA SER A 127 17.19 -10.73 3.93
C SER A 127 16.11 -11.38 3.08
N GLY A 128 16.02 -11.05 1.79
CA GLY A 128 14.95 -11.48 0.89
C GLY A 128 13.57 -10.87 1.21
N LYS A 129 13.46 -10.03 2.26
CA LYS A 129 12.19 -9.41 2.69
C LYS A 129 11.96 -8.07 1.98
N ASN A 130 11.45 -8.11 0.75
CA ASN A 130 11.26 -6.92 -0.11
C ASN A 130 9.81 -6.39 -0.11
N LYS A 131 9.19 -6.26 1.07
CA LYS A 131 7.72 -6.35 1.18
C LYS A 131 6.92 -5.04 1.13
N TRP A 132 7.46 -3.93 0.66
CA TRP A 132 6.77 -2.64 0.86
C TRP A 132 6.61 -1.72 -0.36
N LEU A 133 7.58 -1.67 -1.26
CA LEU A 133 7.47 -0.84 -2.47
C LEU A 133 6.61 -1.51 -3.54
N ILE A 134 6.92 -2.76 -3.89
CA ILE A 134 6.11 -3.58 -4.80
C ILE A 134 5.26 -4.54 -3.97
N VAL A 135 3.95 -4.47 -4.15
CA VAL A 135 2.97 -5.28 -3.40
C VAL A 135 1.96 -5.91 -4.35
N GLN A 136 1.32 -7.00 -3.90
CA GLN A 136 0.24 -7.64 -4.65
C GLN A 136 -1.10 -6.95 -4.37
N ASP A 137 -1.76 -6.47 -5.42
CA ASP A 137 -3.13 -5.95 -5.40
C ASP A 137 -4.05 -6.92 -6.17
N GLY A 138 -4.50 -7.98 -5.49
CA GLY A 138 -5.24 -9.06 -6.15
C GLY A 138 -4.28 -9.96 -6.94
N SER A 139 -4.48 -10.05 -8.25
CA SER A 139 -3.60 -10.79 -9.17
C SER A 139 -2.52 -9.92 -9.82
N GLU A 140 -2.55 -8.60 -9.59
CA GLU A 140 -1.64 -7.66 -10.22
C GLU A 140 -0.63 -7.07 -9.22
N GLU A 141 0.50 -6.63 -9.74
CA GLU A 141 1.53 -5.97 -8.96
C GLU A 141 1.35 -4.45 -8.97
N ALA A 142 1.44 -3.86 -7.79
CA ALA A 142 1.23 -2.45 -7.55
C ALA A 142 2.48 -1.80 -6.94
N ILE A 143 2.71 -0.54 -7.28
CA ILE A 143 3.73 0.29 -6.61
C ILE A 143 3.03 1.04 -5.48
N ARG A 144 3.44 0.76 -4.25
CA ARG A 144 2.88 1.37 -3.04
C ARG A 144 3.68 2.59 -2.63
N PHE A 145 2.93 3.64 -2.31
CA PHE A 145 3.45 4.87 -1.75
C PHE A 145 2.94 5.08 -0.33
N SER A 146 3.80 5.60 0.52
CA SER A 146 3.41 5.99 1.88
C SER A 146 4.18 7.23 2.33
N SER A 147 3.46 8.24 2.80
CA SER A 147 4.03 9.44 3.40
C SER A 147 3.34 9.72 4.73
N PRO A 148 4.06 10.09 5.80
CA PRO A 148 3.40 10.54 7.01
C PRO A 148 2.55 11.79 6.73
N VAL A 149 1.41 11.89 7.40
CA VAL A 149 0.56 13.09 7.38
C VAL A 149 1.15 14.14 8.30
N PHE A 150 1.57 13.71 9.50
CA PHE A 150 2.12 14.57 10.53
C PHE A 150 3.59 14.24 10.77
N VAL A 151 4.40 15.27 11.02
CA VAL A 151 5.82 15.16 11.31
C VAL A 151 6.12 16.00 12.54
N ARG A 152 6.94 15.47 13.44
CA ARG A 152 7.29 16.16 14.68
C ARG A 152 8.13 17.40 14.39
N ILE A 153 7.78 18.52 15.02
CA ILE A 153 8.51 19.79 14.89
C ILE A 153 9.97 19.58 15.32
N GLY A 154 10.91 20.13 14.55
CA GLY A 154 12.35 20.07 14.84
C GLY A 154 13.06 18.78 14.43
N LYS A 155 12.35 17.72 13.99
CA LYS A 155 12.99 16.46 13.57
C LYS A 155 13.28 16.39 12.06
N ASP A 156 12.54 17.13 11.25
CA ASP A 156 12.62 17.07 9.78
C ASP A 156 12.75 18.49 9.21
N THR A 157 13.97 18.85 8.80
CA THR A 157 14.34 20.23 8.39
C THR A 157 13.97 20.56 6.94
N THR A 158 13.33 19.64 6.22
CA THR A 158 13.05 19.76 4.77
C THR A 158 11.68 20.38 4.46
N ALA A 159 10.88 20.74 5.47
CA ALA A 159 9.58 21.36 5.27
C ALA A 159 9.74 22.84 4.87
N SER A 160 9.82 23.11 3.56
CA SER A 160 9.98 24.47 3.02
C SER A 160 8.74 25.36 3.22
N GLU A 161 7.57 24.80 3.54
CA GLU A 161 6.35 25.55 3.87
C GLU A 161 5.50 24.70 4.81
N SER A 162 5.49 25.00 6.12
CA SER A 162 4.62 24.32 7.07
C SER A 162 3.18 24.81 6.91
N VAL A 163 2.26 23.91 6.58
CA VAL A 163 0.82 24.22 6.64
C VAL A 163 0.39 24.21 8.10
N ASP A 164 -0.37 25.24 8.50
CA ASP A 164 -0.90 25.33 9.86
C ASP A 164 -1.82 24.14 10.17
N ILE A 165 -1.39 23.32 11.12
CA ILE A 165 -2.09 22.12 11.57
C ILE A 165 -3.46 22.46 12.20
N ALA A 166 -3.63 23.64 12.80
CA ALA A 166 -4.89 24.04 13.41
C ALA A 166 -6.03 24.18 12.38
N THR A 167 -5.70 24.61 11.16
CA THR A 167 -6.66 24.75 10.05
C THR A 167 -6.81 23.50 9.19
N TRP A 168 -6.08 22.42 9.52
CA TRP A 168 -6.03 21.22 8.70
C TRP A 168 -7.42 20.59 8.53
N PRO A 169 -7.89 20.22 7.32
CA PRO A 169 -9.31 19.94 7.07
C PRO A 169 -9.76 18.51 7.49
N VAL A 170 -9.63 18.16 8.77
CA VAL A 170 -10.11 16.87 9.31
C VAL A 170 -11.60 16.91 9.63
N HIS A 171 -12.23 15.74 9.65
CA HIS A 171 -13.64 15.61 10.06
C HIS A 171 -13.83 16.04 11.51
N VAL A 172 -15.00 16.61 11.83
CA VAL A 172 -15.38 17.10 13.17
C VAL A 172 -15.04 16.12 14.32
N HIS A 173 -15.31 14.81 14.15
CA HIS A 173 -15.06 13.82 15.20
C HIS A 173 -13.58 13.52 15.47
N LEU A 174 -12.66 14.00 14.61
CA LEU A 174 -11.20 13.87 14.79
C LEU A 174 -10.56 15.16 15.30
N ARG A 175 -11.35 16.19 15.61
CA ARG A 175 -10.79 17.48 16.07
C ARG A 175 -10.11 17.36 17.42
N GLU A 176 -10.69 16.63 18.36
CA GLU A 176 -10.07 16.38 19.66
C GLU A 176 -8.71 15.67 19.53
N GLU A 177 -8.56 14.75 18.56
CA GLU A 177 -7.29 14.08 18.30
C GLU A 177 -6.25 15.01 17.65
N LEU A 178 -6.70 15.92 16.79
CA LEU A 178 -5.84 16.94 16.19
C LEU A 178 -5.33 17.93 17.24
N ASP A 179 -6.21 18.38 18.15
CA ASP A 179 -5.88 19.33 19.21
C ASP A 179 -4.81 18.78 20.16
N LYS A 180 -4.79 17.46 20.38
CA LYS A 180 -3.74 16.78 21.18
C LYS A 180 -2.35 16.86 20.56
N ILE A 181 -2.23 16.96 19.23
CA ILE A 181 -0.95 16.89 18.51
C ILE A 181 -0.48 18.24 17.95
N VAL A 182 -1.35 19.26 18.00
CA VAL A 182 -1.13 20.58 17.40
C VAL A 182 0.16 21.27 17.86
N GLN A 183 0.60 21.01 19.10
CA GLN A 183 1.77 21.64 19.70
C GLN A 183 3.10 20.98 19.29
N ASP A 184 3.07 19.68 18.97
CA ASP A 184 4.28 18.87 18.76
C ASP A 184 4.52 18.53 17.28
N TYR A 185 3.51 18.68 16.44
CA TYR A 185 3.53 18.21 15.05
C TYR A 185 3.14 19.30 14.07
N THR A 186 3.76 19.25 12.88
CA THR A 186 3.33 19.98 11.68
C THR A 186 2.77 18.99 10.67
N VAL A 187 1.97 19.49 9.74
CA VAL A 187 1.54 18.70 8.58
C VAL A 187 2.69 18.62 7.58
N ARG A 188 2.94 17.42 7.06
CA ARG A 188 3.86 17.19 5.95
C ARG A 188 3.14 17.46 4.64
N ASP A 189 3.76 18.26 3.79
CA ASP A 189 3.19 18.51 2.47
C ASP A 189 3.00 17.22 1.67
N PHE A 190 1.86 17.12 0.98
CA PHE A 190 1.51 16.06 0.05
C PHE A 190 1.30 16.69 -1.33
N PRO A 191 2.38 16.85 -2.12
CA PRO A 191 2.41 17.71 -3.30
C PRO A 191 1.70 17.05 -4.49
N VAL A 192 0.39 17.24 -4.56
CA VAL A 192 -0.48 16.76 -5.66
C VAL A 192 -0.87 17.93 -6.55
N PHE A 193 -0.61 17.79 -7.84
CA PHE A 193 -0.92 18.78 -8.86
C PHE A 193 -1.92 18.23 -9.87
N ASP A 194 -2.85 19.06 -10.31
CA ASP A 194 -3.75 18.71 -11.40
C ASP A 194 -3.10 18.91 -12.79
N MET A 195 -3.86 18.66 -13.85
CA MET A 195 -3.40 18.76 -15.24
C MET A 195 -2.94 20.16 -15.65
N ASN A 196 -3.31 21.20 -14.90
CA ASN A 196 -2.88 22.58 -15.15
C ASN A 196 -1.74 22.99 -14.22
N HIS A 197 -1.07 22.01 -13.59
CA HIS A 197 -0.05 22.23 -12.55
C HIS A 197 -0.55 23.05 -11.36
N LYS A 198 -1.86 23.08 -11.11
CA LYS A 198 -2.42 23.72 -9.91
C LYS A 198 -2.42 22.72 -8.76
N ARG A 199 -1.95 23.16 -7.59
CA ARG A 199 -1.98 22.36 -6.37
C ARG A 199 -3.42 21.96 -6.02
N VAL A 200 -3.62 20.68 -5.73
CA VAL A 200 -4.90 20.13 -5.28
C VAL A 200 -5.01 20.32 -3.77
N GLU A 201 -6.13 20.87 -3.32
CA GLU A 201 -6.37 21.04 -1.88
C GLU A 201 -6.47 19.69 -1.17
N PRO A 202 -5.95 19.56 0.07
CA PRO A 202 -5.93 18.30 0.80
C PRO A 202 -7.28 17.59 0.90
N GLY A 203 -8.38 18.33 1.11
CA GLY A 203 -9.73 17.77 1.17
C GLY A 203 -10.24 17.18 -0.15
N HIS A 204 -9.62 17.54 -1.27
CA HIS A 204 -10.00 17.11 -2.62
C HIS A 204 -9.03 16.09 -3.24
N VAL A 205 -7.89 15.81 -2.60
CA VAL A 205 -6.85 14.92 -3.12
C VAL A 205 -7.40 13.53 -3.40
N GLU A 206 -8.07 12.91 -2.44
CA GLU A 206 -8.58 11.55 -2.60
C GLU A 206 -9.56 11.44 -3.77
N ALA A 207 -10.51 12.37 -3.87
CA ALA A 207 -11.52 12.37 -4.93
C ALA A 207 -10.90 12.56 -6.31
N LYS A 208 -9.89 13.44 -6.44
CA LYS A 208 -9.21 13.69 -7.72
C LYS A 208 -8.24 12.58 -8.12
N MET A 209 -7.59 11.91 -7.15
CA MET A 209 -6.63 10.85 -7.42
C MET A 209 -7.28 9.50 -7.68
N ARG A 210 -8.46 9.20 -7.12
CA ARG A 210 -9.14 7.91 -7.24
C ARG A 210 -9.28 7.46 -8.71
N GLY A 211 -8.58 6.40 -9.11
CA GLY A 211 -8.63 5.87 -10.49
C GLY A 211 -8.02 6.79 -11.55
N ALA A 212 -7.30 7.83 -11.15
CA ALA A 212 -6.64 8.75 -12.07
C ALA A 212 -5.31 8.16 -12.57
N LEU A 213 -4.95 8.47 -13.81
CA LEU A 213 -3.61 8.25 -14.34
C LEU A 213 -2.69 9.33 -13.77
N VAL A 214 -1.66 8.91 -13.06
CA VAL A 214 -0.74 9.82 -12.37
C VAL A 214 0.71 9.55 -12.75
N GLU A 215 1.50 10.61 -12.73
CA GLU A 215 2.95 10.57 -12.69
C GLU A 215 3.39 10.79 -11.24
N CYS A 216 4.12 9.83 -10.68
CA CYS A 216 4.66 9.91 -9.33
C CYS A 216 6.18 10.07 -9.41
N SER A 217 6.69 11.19 -8.90
CA SER A 217 8.11 11.42 -8.64
C SER A 217 8.41 11.10 -7.18
N PHE A 218 9.39 10.24 -6.92
CA PHE A 218 9.70 9.76 -5.57
C PHE A 218 11.15 9.32 -5.41
N ARG A 219 11.59 9.19 -4.17
CA ARG A 219 12.90 8.65 -3.78
C ARG A 219 12.72 7.28 -3.12
N ILE A 220 13.67 6.38 -3.30
CA ILE A 220 13.65 5.06 -2.64
C ILE A 220 14.55 5.07 -1.40
N LEU A 221 14.00 4.63 -0.27
CA LEU A 221 14.71 4.51 1.02
C LEU A 221 14.97 3.03 1.35
N HIS A 222 16.22 2.68 1.64
CA HIS A 222 16.69 1.28 1.81
C HIS A 222 16.03 0.50 2.95
N TYR A 223 15.97 1.04 4.18
CA TYR A 223 15.68 0.21 5.35
C TYR A 223 14.25 -0.33 5.45
N ASN A 224 13.30 0.33 4.81
CA ASN A 224 11.90 -0.12 4.79
C ASN A 224 11.36 -0.33 3.37
N PHE A 225 12.20 -0.24 2.33
CA PHE A 225 11.74 -0.05 0.95
C PHE A 225 10.60 0.96 0.87
N GLY A 226 10.75 2.04 1.64
CA GLY A 226 9.81 3.14 1.64
C GLY A 226 10.04 3.99 0.40
N SER A 227 8.98 4.61 -0.07
CA SER A 227 9.06 5.68 -1.06
C SER A 227 8.82 7.01 -0.36
N GLU A 228 9.71 7.96 -0.59
CA GLU A 228 9.48 9.35 -0.21
C GLU A 228 8.95 10.09 -1.44
N ILE A 229 7.72 10.57 -1.35
CA ILE A 229 7.05 11.24 -2.47
C ILE A 229 7.64 12.64 -2.61
N ALA A 230 8.12 12.97 -3.79
CA ALA A 230 8.58 14.31 -4.16
C ALA A 230 7.47 15.12 -4.84
N GLN A 231 6.72 14.49 -5.75
CA GLN A 231 5.65 15.16 -6.50
C GLN A 231 4.69 14.12 -7.09
N ILE A 232 3.40 14.47 -7.17
CA ILE A 232 2.39 13.71 -7.89
C ILE A 232 1.70 14.64 -8.88
N VAL A 233 1.65 14.26 -10.16
CA VAL A 233 0.95 15.02 -11.21
C VAL A 233 -0.18 14.16 -11.77
N ILE A 234 -1.41 14.66 -11.73
CA ILE A 234 -2.57 14.01 -12.34
C ILE A 234 -2.52 14.29 -13.85
N LEU A 235 -2.17 13.26 -14.62
CA LEU A 235 -2.09 13.32 -16.08
C LEU A 235 -3.49 13.24 -16.71
N ARG A 236 -4.35 12.39 -16.15
CA ARG A 236 -5.73 12.22 -16.60
C ARG A 236 -6.63 11.81 -15.43
N PRO A 237 -7.76 12.49 -15.20
CA PRO A 237 -8.72 12.06 -14.20
C PRO A 237 -9.34 10.72 -14.59
N LYS A 238 -9.90 10.01 -13.61
CA LYS A 238 -10.72 8.82 -13.88
C LYS A 238 -11.84 9.21 -14.85
N PRO A 239 -12.07 8.45 -15.94
CA PRO A 239 -13.23 8.65 -16.78
C PRO A 239 -14.50 8.60 -15.92
N LEU A 240 -15.41 9.56 -16.11
CA LEU A 240 -16.70 9.51 -15.43
C LEU A 240 -17.35 8.20 -15.82
N GLN A 241 -17.52 7.30 -14.84
CA GLN A 241 -18.26 6.07 -15.08
C GLN A 241 -19.64 6.49 -15.59
N PRO A 242 -20.11 5.92 -16.72
CA PRO A 242 -21.44 6.22 -17.19
C PRO A 242 -22.39 5.95 -16.03
N ALA A 243 -23.20 6.95 -15.70
CA ALA A 243 -24.18 6.81 -14.62
C ALA A 243 -24.92 5.51 -14.87
N SER A 244 -24.91 4.62 -13.88
CA SER A 244 -25.58 3.33 -13.98
C SER A 244 -26.97 3.55 -14.60
N PRO A 245 -27.36 2.78 -15.64
CA PRO A 245 -28.63 2.98 -16.34
C PRO A 245 -29.82 2.98 -15.37
N TYR A 246 -29.67 2.30 -14.23
CA TYR A 246 -30.64 2.26 -13.14
C TYR A 246 -30.85 3.59 -12.38
N LYS A 247 -29.92 4.54 -12.45
CA LYS A 247 -30.06 5.86 -11.82
C LYS A 247 -30.79 6.89 -12.68
N LYS A 248 -30.80 6.72 -14.01
CA LYS A 248 -31.38 7.70 -14.96
C LYS A 248 -32.77 7.32 -15.48
N SER A 249 -33.17 6.08 -15.31
CA SER A 249 -34.51 5.66 -15.69
C SER A 249 -35.54 6.21 -14.69
N ALA A 250 -36.48 7.04 -15.17
CA ALA A 250 -37.71 7.35 -14.44
C ALA A 250 -38.47 6.06 -14.06
N ASN A 251 -38.32 5.01 -14.87
CA ASN A 251 -38.60 3.63 -14.50
C ASN A 251 -37.43 3.08 -13.67
N LYS A 252 -37.31 3.55 -12.42
CA LYS A 252 -36.45 2.87 -11.44
C LYS A 252 -36.82 1.38 -11.50
N PRO A 253 -35.86 0.43 -11.58
CA PRO A 253 -36.16 -0.97 -11.41
C PRO A 253 -37.09 -1.10 -10.20
N TYR A 254 -38.21 -1.80 -10.38
CA TYR A 254 -39.17 -1.99 -9.31
C TYR A 254 -38.41 -2.42 -8.05
N ARG A 255 -38.29 -1.49 -7.11
CA ARG A 255 -37.77 -1.79 -5.79
C ARG A 255 -39.04 -2.14 -5.03
N PRO A 256 -39.33 -3.43 -4.78
CA PRO A 256 -40.48 -3.78 -3.96
C PRO A 256 -40.42 -2.95 -2.68
N ALA A 257 -41.58 -2.47 -2.24
CA ALA A 257 -41.68 -1.82 -0.95
C ALA A 257 -41.01 -2.74 0.10
N PRO A 258 -40.29 -2.19 1.09
CA PRO A 258 -39.72 -3.01 2.14
C PRO A 258 -40.85 -3.84 2.74
N MET A 259 -40.74 -5.16 2.63
CA MET A 259 -41.71 -6.08 3.21
C MET A 259 -41.70 -5.92 4.73
N SER A 260 -42.86 -5.99 5.35
CA SER A 260 -42.96 -6.07 6.80
C SER A 260 -42.29 -7.35 7.32
N ALA A 261 -41.87 -7.35 8.59
CA ALA A 261 -41.28 -8.54 9.20
C ALA A 261 -42.19 -9.78 9.10
N ALA A 262 -43.52 -9.58 9.18
CA ALA A 262 -44.50 -10.64 9.01
C ALA A 262 -44.53 -11.20 7.57
N GLU A 263 -44.41 -10.34 6.55
CA GLU A 263 -44.36 -10.74 5.15
C GLU A 263 -43.05 -11.45 4.79
N ILE A 264 -41.92 -10.99 5.35
CA ILE A 264 -40.62 -11.67 5.18
C ILE A 264 -40.72 -13.09 5.75
N HIS A 265 -41.22 -13.25 6.98
CA HIS A 265 -41.37 -14.55 7.61
C HIS A 265 -42.36 -15.46 6.85
N ALA A 266 -43.46 -14.92 6.36
CA ALA A 266 -44.41 -15.67 5.54
C ALA A 266 -43.80 -16.10 4.20
N GLN A 267 -42.97 -15.26 3.57
CA GLN A 267 -42.26 -15.61 2.34
C GLN A 267 -41.20 -16.68 2.59
N GLU A 268 -40.44 -16.58 3.69
CA GLU A 268 -39.49 -17.59 4.12
C GLU A 268 -40.17 -18.96 4.32
N GLN A 269 -41.30 -19.00 5.04
CA GLN A 269 -42.08 -20.23 5.23
C GLN A 269 -42.58 -20.82 3.90
N ARG A 270 -43.01 -19.96 2.95
CA ARG A 270 -43.41 -20.41 1.60
C ARG A 270 -42.23 -21.01 0.83
N SER A 271 -41.04 -20.40 0.89
CA SER A 271 -39.86 -20.96 0.24
C SER A 271 -39.40 -22.28 0.85
N VAL A 272 -39.52 -22.45 2.18
CA VAL A 272 -39.24 -23.73 2.84
C VAL A 272 -40.22 -24.81 2.34
N ASN A 273 -41.52 -24.53 2.35
CA ASN A 273 -42.54 -25.47 1.87
C ASN A 273 -42.40 -25.81 0.38
N PHE A 274 -41.79 -24.94 -0.43
CA PHE A 274 -41.54 -25.21 -1.85
C PHE A 274 -40.39 -26.22 -2.06
N PHE A 275 -39.37 -26.20 -1.21
CA PHE A 275 -38.20 -27.10 -1.33
C PHE A 275 -38.36 -28.42 -0.58
N THR A 276 -39.21 -28.48 0.45
CA THR A 276 -39.61 -29.73 1.11
C THR A 276 -41.06 -30.04 0.79
N PRO A 277 -41.35 -30.76 -0.32
CA PRO A 277 -42.71 -31.25 -0.54
C PRO A 277 -43.11 -32.10 0.67
N PRO A 278 -44.37 -32.00 1.13
CA PRO A 278 -44.85 -32.86 2.21
C PRO A 278 -44.67 -34.31 1.75
N ILE A 279 -43.82 -35.04 2.46
CA ILE A 279 -43.64 -36.47 2.30
C ILE A 279 -44.95 -37.10 2.79
N SER A 280 -45.95 -37.15 1.91
CA SER A 280 -47.14 -37.97 2.08
C SER A 280 -46.78 -39.40 1.70
N MET A 281 -45.94 -40.04 2.51
CA MET A 281 -45.82 -41.49 2.43
C MET A 281 -47.10 -42.09 3.00
N PRO A 282 -47.85 -42.90 2.24
CA PRO A 282 -48.92 -43.68 2.82
C PRO A 282 -48.32 -44.61 3.87
N ILE A 283 -48.82 -44.51 5.10
CA ILE A 283 -48.57 -45.49 6.15
C ILE A 283 -49.25 -46.79 5.71
N ALA A 284 -48.56 -47.57 4.88
CA ALA A 284 -48.87 -48.97 4.68
C ALA A 284 -48.50 -49.71 5.97
N GLY A 285 -49.41 -50.59 6.39
CA GLY A 285 -49.41 -51.24 7.69
C GLY A 285 -48.19 -52.11 8.03
N PRO A 286 -48.22 -52.76 9.20
CA PRO A 286 -47.08 -53.45 9.79
C PRO A 286 -46.68 -54.65 8.93
N SER A 287 -45.61 -54.48 8.15
CA SER A 287 -44.90 -55.59 7.52
C SER A 287 -43.83 -56.08 8.50
N THR A 288 -44.11 -57.22 9.11
CA THR A 288 -43.14 -58.04 9.83
C THR A 288 -42.04 -58.48 8.86
N LEU A 289 -40.84 -57.92 9.02
CA LEU A 289 -39.62 -58.43 8.38
C LEU A 289 -38.55 -58.73 9.44
N PRO A 290 -37.68 -59.70 9.13
CA PRO A 290 -36.97 -60.52 10.10
C PRO A 290 -35.75 -59.83 10.70
N ALA A 291 -35.31 -60.41 11.82
CA ALA A 291 -34.13 -59.99 12.57
C ALA A 291 -32.89 -59.80 11.66
N PRO A 292 -32.15 -58.69 11.82
CA PRO A 292 -30.90 -58.50 11.10
C PRO A 292 -29.83 -59.47 11.60
N PRO A 293 -28.99 -60.04 10.71
CA PRO A 293 -27.79 -60.75 11.12
C PRO A 293 -26.82 -59.78 11.80
N GLN A 294 -26.24 -60.22 12.91
CA GLN A 294 -25.20 -59.52 13.63
C GLN A 294 -23.97 -59.36 12.73
N VAL A 295 -23.73 -58.15 12.25
CA VAL A 295 -22.47 -57.78 11.60
C VAL A 295 -21.55 -57.25 12.67
N ILE A 296 -20.43 -57.95 12.81
CA ILE A 296 -19.34 -57.70 13.74
C ILE A 296 -18.69 -56.36 13.39
N ASP A 297 -18.69 -55.44 14.36
CA ASP A 297 -17.89 -54.21 14.31
C ASP A 297 -16.41 -54.57 14.27
N ASN A 298 -15.78 -54.30 13.13
CA ASN A 298 -14.33 -54.15 13.05
C ASN A 298 -14.02 -53.13 11.95
N VAL A 299 -14.17 -51.85 12.30
CA VAL A 299 -13.55 -50.77 11.53
C VAL A 299 -12.67 -49.97 12.46
N GLN A 300 -11.38 -50.23 12.27
CA GLN A 300 -10.26 -49.53 12.89
C GLN A 300 -10.38 -48.03 12.63
N THR A 301 -10.28 -47.28 13.73
CA THR A 301 -10.14 -45.83 13.74
C THR A 301 -8.83 -45.46 13.06
N ALA A 302 -8.90 -44.99 11.81
CA ALA A 302 -7.76 -44.41 11.11
C ALA A 302 -7.37 -43.10 11.81
N THR A 303 -6.39 -43.22 12.71
CA THR A 303 -5.72 -42.11 13.36
C THR A 303 -4.91 -41.37 12.29
N VAL A 304 -5.33 -40.16 11.95
CA VAL A 304 -4.55 -39.24 11.11
C VAL A 304 -3.32 -38.85 11.91
N GLN A 305 -2.19 -39.49 11.60
CA GLN A 305 -0.88 -39.13 12.12
C GLN A 305 -0.48 -37.77 11.56
N ALA A 306 -0.34 -36.80 12.45
CA ALA A 306 0.41 -35.58 12.19
C ALA A 306 1.87 -35.97 11.93
N GLU A 307 2.32 -35.81 10.69
CA GLU A 307 3.73 -35.89 10.32
C GLU A 307 4.50 -34.80 11.07
N THR A 308 5.17 -35.25 12.13
CA THR A 308 6.24 -34.52 12.79
C THR A 308 7.47 -34.63 11.90
N ASN A 309 7.74 -33.55 11.18
CA ASN A 309 8.95 -33.42 10.38
C ASN A 309 10.17 -33.34 11.33
N LYS A 310 10.87 -34.47 11.44
CA LYS A 310 12.14 -34.65 12.13
C LYS A 310 13.22 -33.87 11.37
N ARG A 311 13.48 -32.63 11.80
CA ARG A 311 14.71 -31.92 11.40
C ARG A 311 15.88 -32.49 12.18
N THR A 312 16.79 -33.06 11.40
CA THR A 312 18.14 -33.46 11.75
C THR A 312 18.85 -32.32 12.49
N ALA A 313 19.33 -32.63 13.70
CA ALA A 313 20.41 -31.89 14.32
C ALA A 313 21.68 -32.16 13.51
N SER A 314 22.23 -31.11 12.92
CA SER A 314 23.63 -31.03 12.51
C SER A 314 24.26 -29.97 13.39
N GLU A 315 25.29 -30.41 14.10
CA GLU A 315 26.16 -29.64 14.97
C GLU A 315 26.71 -28.41 14.24
N GLU A 316 26.60 -27.24 14.88
CA GLU A 316 27.54 -26.14 14.64
C GLU A 316 28.31 -25.88 15.95
N PRO A 317 29.63 -25.63 15.85
CA PRO A 317 30.53 -25.59 16.99
C PRO A 317 30.38 -24.31 17.81
N GLU A 318 30.54 -24.46 19.12
CA GLU A 318 30.82 -23.39 20.07
C GLU A 318 32.02 -22.55 19.59
N GLY A 319 31.75 -21.30 19.24
CA GLY A 319 32.75 -20.34 18.78
C GLY A 319 32.68 -19.03 19.56
N SER A 320 33.39 -19.01 20.69
CA SER A 320 34.07 -17.86 21.29
C SER A 320 33.26 -16.58 21.62
N LYS A 321 32.94 -16.44 22.91
CA LYS A 321 32.67 -15.16 23.58
C LYS A 321 33.97 -14.34 23.62
N ALA A 322 34.13 -13.38 22.71
CA ALA A 322 35.08 -12.29 22.89
C ALA A 322 34.44 -11.20 23.76
N LYS A 323 34.81 -11.21 25.05
CA LYS A 323 34.66 -10.06 25.95
C LYS A 323 35.47 -8.89 25.36
N HIS A 324 34.81 -7.84 24.89
CA HIS A 324 35.46 -6.54 24.78
C HIS A 324 35.29 -5.80 26.11
N ALA A 325 36.42 -5.71 26.80
CA ALA A 325 36.63 -4.87 27.96
C ALA A 325 36.43 -3.41 27.55
N LYS A 326 35.62 -2.69 28.33
CA LYS A 326 35.66 -1.23 28.41
C LYS A 326 36.97 -0.86 29.10
N THR A 327 37.91 -0.32 28.34
CA THR A 327 39.00 0.48 28.90
C THR A 327 38.46 1.91 29.04
N ASN A 328 38.17 2.30 30.28
CA ASN A 328 38.05 3.71 30.65
C ASN A 328 39.49 4.25 30.75
N GLU A 329 39.92 5.07 29.80
CA GLU A 329 41.06 5.95 30.00
C GLU A 329 40.54 7.32 30.42
N SER A 330 40.77 7.61 31.69
CA SER A 330 40.79 8.91 32.32
C SER A 330 42.12 9.60 32.00
N ALA A 331 42.05 10.80 31.43
CA ALA A 331 43.05 11.87 31.56
C ALA A 331 42.18 13.13 31.76
N ASP A 332 42.17 13.85 32.87
CA ASP A 332 43.25 14.25 33.78
C ASP A 332 44.49 14.78 33.04
N SER A 333 44.37 16.06 32.67
CA SER A 333 45.50 17.00 32.63
C SER A 333 44.99 18.36 33.09
N ASP A 334 45.11 18.55 34.40
CA ASP A 334 45.43 19.82 35.04
C ASP A 334 46.84 20.22 34.57
N ASP A 335 47.04 21.44 34.05
CA ASP A 335 48.17 22.32 34.41
C ASP A 335 48.14 23.65 33.62
N SER A 336 47.88 24.72 34.37
CA SER A 336 48.79 25.87 34.60
C SER A 336 49.50 26.53 33.40
N GLU A 337 49.02 27.70 32.96
CA GLU A 337 49.59 29.05 33.20
C GLU A 337 48.83 30.13 32.41
#